data_AF-A0A8H4XRS8-F1
#
_entry.id   AF-A0A8H4XRS8-F1
#
_cell.length_a   1.000
_cell.length_b   1.000
_cell.length_c   1.000
_cell.angle_alpha   90.00
_cell.angle_beta   90.00
_cell.angle_gamma   90.00
#
_symmetry.space_group_name_H-M   'P 1'
#
loop_
_entity.id
_entity.type
_entity.pdbx_description
1 polymer ?
#
loop_
_entity_poly.entity_id
_entity_poly.type
_entity_poly.pdbx_seq_one_letter_code
_entity_poly.pdbx_strand_id
1 'polypeptide(L)'
;MRPEVEQELAHTLLVELLAYQFASPVRWIETQDVILAEKRTERIVEIGPADTLGGMAKRTLASKYEAYDAATSVQRQILCYNKDAKEIYYDVDPIEDEPETPEPSADSGSAAPTAAAAPTAAPVASAPSAGPAAMVEDAPVSATDIVRTLVAQKLKKGLTDIPVNKAIKDLVGGESIGNISH
;
A
#
# COMPACT_ATOMS: atom_id res chain seq x y z
N MET A 1 40.41 15.44 28.84
CA MET A 1 41.12 14.16 29.03
C MET A 1 42.00 13.91 27.82
N ARG A 2 42.99 13.01 27.91
CA ARG A 2 43.66 12.52 26.70
C ARG A 2 42.71 11.54 25.97
N PRO A 3 42.70 11.48 24.63
CA PRO A 3 41.78 10.62 23.89
C PRO A 3 41.85 9.14 24.29
N GLU A 4 43.05 8.64 24.59
CA GLU A 4 43.23 7.23 24.96
C GLU A 4 42.58 6.93 26.32
N VAL A 5 42.69 7.87 27.26
CA VAL A 5 42.08 7.74 28.60
C VAL A 5 40.56 7.85 28.50
N GLU A 6 40.05 8.73 27.65
CA GLU A 6 38.61 8.85 27.40
C GLU A 6 38.03 7.57 26.79
N GLN A 7 38.74 6.97 25.83
CA GLN A 7 38.34 5.70 25.22
C GLN A 7 38.32 4.55 26.24
N GLU A 8 39.33 4.45 27.11
CA GLU A 8 39.40 3.42 28.15
C GLU A 8 38.23 3.54 29.14
N LEU A 9 37.89 4.77 29.53
CA LEU A 9 36.74 5.04 30.40
C LEU A 9 35.41 4.78 29.70
N ALA A 10 35.25 5.19 28.44
CA ALA A 10 34.05 4.95 27.65
C ALA A 10 33.82 3.45 27.41
N HIS A 11 34.89 2.69 27.15
CA HIS A 11 34.84 1.23 27.03
C HIS A 11 34.32 0.59 28.31
N THR A 12 34.92 0.93 29.46
CA THR A 12 34.50 0.40 30.76
C THR A 12 33.04 0.75 31.05
N LEU A 13 32.66 2.01 30.83
CA LEU A 13 31.29 2.48 31.03
C LEU A 13 30.28 1.73 30.14
N LEU A 14 30.59 1.54 28.86
CA LEU A 14 29.70 0.85 27.91
C LEU A 14 29.50 -0.62 28.30
N VAL A 15 30.57 -1.31 28.71
CA VAL A 15 30.51 -2.71 29.16
C VAL A 15 29.63 -2.83 30.40
N GLU A 16 29.83 -1.97 31.40
CA GLU A 16 29.03 -2.00 32.63
C GLU A 16 27.55 -1.66 32.35
N LEU A 17 27.26 -0.68 31.49
CA LEU A 17 25.88 -0.35 31.09
C LEU A 17 25.18 -1.56 30.48
N LEU A 18 25.84 -2.27 29.57
CA LEU A 18 25.26 -3.47 28.93
C LEU A 18 25.13 -4.65 29.91
N ALA A 19 26.10 -4.84 30.81
CA ALA A 19 26.05 -5.89 31.81
C ALA A 19 24.88 -5.70 32.79
N TYR A 20 24.75 -4.49 33.36
CA TYR A 20 23.67 -4.18 34.30
C TYR A 20 22.30 -4.05 33.62
N GLN A 21 22.23 -3.75 32.32
CA GLN A 21 20.97 -3.71 31.57
C GLN A 21 20.21 -5.05 31.59
N PHE A 22 20.91 -6.18 31.71
CA PHE A 22 20.26 -7.49 31.78
C PHE A 22 19.39 -7.68 33.04
N ALA A 23 19.80 -7.08 34.16
CA ALA A 23 19.17 -7.26 35.46
C ALA A 23 18.48 -5.99 36.00
N SER A 24 18.50 -4.90 35.23
CA SER A 24 17.89 -3.62 35.60
C SER A 24 16.66 -3.32 34.73
N PRO A 25 15.64 -2.65 35.28
CA PRO A 25 14.45 -2.27 34.51
C PRO A 25 14.81 -1.29 33.37
N VAL A 26 14.13 -1.46 32.22
CA VAL A 26 14.29 -0.56 31.06
C VAL A 26 13.50 0.73 31.31
N ARG A 27 14.20 1.86 31.40
CA ARG A 27 13.63 3.20 31.62
C ARG A 27 13.18 3.87 30.32
N TRP A 28 12.23 3.24 29.64
CA TRP A 28 11.85 3.64 28.28
C TRP A 28 11.05 4.94 28.22
N ILE A 29 10.29 5.27 29.27
CA ILE A 29 9.52 6.52 29.33
C ILE A 29 10.48 7.71 29.36
N GLU A 30 11.49 7.66 30.24
CA GLU A 30 12.49 8.71 30.34
C GLU A 30 13.35 8.80 29.09
N THR A 31 13.64 7.66 28.45
CA THR A 31 14.34 7.64 27.16
C THR A 31 13.55 8.37 26.07
N GLN A 32 12.23 8.14 26.01
CA GLN A 32 11.36 8.88 25.10
C GLN A 32 11.30 10.36 25.44
N ASP A 33 11.20 10.72 26.73
CA ASP A 33 11.17 12.13 27.14
C ASP A 33 12.45 12.86 26.72
N VAL A 34 13.64 12.21 26.78
CA VAL A 34 14.91 12.78 26.24
C VAL A 34 14.84 12.96 24.71
N ILE A 35 14.39 11.96 23.96
CA ILE A 35 14.31 12.01 22.49
C ILE A 35 13.32 13.09 22.03
N LEU A 36 12.18 13.19 22.72
CA LEU A 36 11.06 14.04 22.32
C LEU A 36 11.22 15.48 22.81
N ALA A 37 11.60 15.68 24.08
CA ALA A 37 11.65 17.00 24.71
C ALA A 37 13.03 17.64 24.60
N GLU A 38 14.09 16.93 25.00
CA GLU A 38 15.44 17.52 25.08
C GLU A 38 16.11 17.60 23.71
N LYS A 39 16.01 16.52 22.92
CA LYS A 39 16.59 16.47 21.57
C LYS A 39 15.66 17.01 20.48
N ARG A 40 14.37 17.18 20.79
CA ARG A 40 13.35 17.73 19.88
C ARG A 40 13.34 17.01 18.53
N THR A 41 13.50 15.69 18.56
CA THR A 41 13.65 14.87 17.36
C THR A 41 12.40 14.92 16.49
N GLU A 42 12.54 15.36 15.24
CA GLU A 42 11.46 15.42 14.26
C GLU A 42 11.23 14.08 13.56
N ARG A 43 12.29 13.32 13.28
CA ARG A 43 12.21 12.05 12.54
C ARG A 43 12.70 10.88 13.39
N ILE A 44 11.77 9.99 13.76
CA ILE A 44 12.04 8.82 14.59
C ILE A 44 11.82 7.58 13.73
N VAL A 45 12.88 6.77 13.56
CA VAL A 45 12.84 5.56 12.72
C VAL A 45 13.03 4.33 13.61
N GLU A 46 12.00 3.49 13.71
CA GLU A 46 12.09 2.18 14.35
C GLU A 46 12.74 1.17 13.41
N ILE A 47 13.83 0.56 13.87
CA ILE A 47 14.48 -0.55 13.19
C ILE A 47 14.06 -1.85 13.87
N GLY A 48 13.16 -2.58 13.22
CA GLY A 48 12.64 -3.82 13.75
C GLY A 48 11.64 -4.48 12.79
N PRO A 49 11.26 -5.74 13.06
CA PRO A 49 10.31 -6.47 12.22
C PRO A 49 8.85 -6.00 12.39
N ALA A 50 8.56 -5.21 13.42
CA ALA A 50 7.21 -4.74 13.73
C ALA A 50 7.24 -3.26 14.16
N ASP A 51 6.06 -2.62 14.17
CA ASP A 51 5.87 -1.21 14.55
C ASP A 51 5.47 -1.12 16.04
N THR A 52 6.38 -1.55 16.91
CA THR A 52 6.13 -1.66 18.35
C THR A 52 6.54 -0.39 19.08
N LEU A 53 7.79 0.04 18.90
CA LEU A 53 8.35 1.26 19.49
C LEU A 53 7.75 2.50 18.85
N GLY A 54 7.47 2.48 17.55
CA GLY A 54 6.76 3.54 16.84
C GLY A 54 5.35 3.72 17.39
N GLY A 55 4.62 2.63 17.62
CA GLY A 55 3.34 2.64 18.32
C GLY A 55 3.41 3.21 19.74
N MET A 56 4.46 2.89 20.51
CA MET A 56 4.68 3.49 21.84
C MET A 56 4.97 4.98 21.75
N ALA A 57 5.84 5.41 20.83
CA ALA A 57 6.19 6.81 20.63
C ALA A 57 4.96 7.66 20.24
N LYS A 58 4.11 7.14 19.34
CA LYS A 58 2.83 7.78 18.96
C LYS A 58 1.92 8.01 20.17
N ARG A 59 1.79 7.01 21.08
CA ARG A 59 1.00 7.16 22.31
C ARG A 59 1.60 8.18 23.29
N THR A 60 2.92 8.22 23.42
CA THR A 60 3.59 9.21 24.28
C THR A 60 3.43 10.63 23.74
N LEU A 61 3.50 10.81 22.42
CA LEU A 61 3.23 12.10 21.78
C LEU A 61 1.80 12.58 22.05
N ALA A 62 0.81 11.74 21.78
CA ALA A 62 -0.59 12.06 21.99
C ALA A 62 -0.93 12.35 23.46
N SER A 63 -0.22 11.75 24.42
CA SER A 63 -0.52 11.93 25.84
C SER A 63 0.18 13.13 26.48
N LYS A 64 1.37 13.52 26.03
CA LYS A 64 2.19 14.55 26.71
C LYS A 64 2.64 15.71 25.83
N TYR A 65 2.85 15.49 24.52
CA TYR A 65 3.63 16.41 23.68
C TYR A 65 2.83 17.11 22.59
N GLU A 66 1.56 16.77 22.37
CA GLU A 66 0.74 17.39 21.32
C GLU A 66 0.67 18.93 21.44
N ALA A 67 0.37 19.45 22.63
CA ALA A 67 0.33 20.89 22.88
C ALA A 67 1.73 21.55 22.77
N TYR A 68 2.79 20.84 23.16
CA TYR A 68 4.16 21.32 23.08
C TYR A 68 4.62 21.42 21.61
N ASP A 69 4.33 20.40 20.82
CA ASP A 69 4.66 20.35 19.39
C ASP A 69 3.89 21.42 18.63
N ALA A 70 2.60 21.62 18.94
CA ALA A 70 1.79 22.70 18.37
C ALA A 70 2.34 24.09 18.74
N ALA A 71 2.67 24.32 20.02
CA ALA A 71 3.20 25.60 20.47
C ALA A 71 4.57 25.93 19.88
N THR A 72 5.34 24.90 19.51
CA THR A 72 6.69 25.06 18.99
C THR A 72 6.84 24.78 17.50
N SER A 73 5.73 24.54 16.80
CA SER A 73 5.66 24.23 15.36
C SER A 73 6.55 23.05 14.94
N VAL A 74 6.72 22.06 15.81
CA VAL A 74 7.50 20.85 15.52
C VAL A 74 6.59 19.83 14.85
N GLN A 75 6.96 19.39 13.65
CA GLN A 75 6.26 18.31 12.95
C GLN A 75 7.04 17.00 13.09
N ARG A 76 6.43 16.00 13.71
CA ARG A 76 7.09 14.71 13.96
C ARG A 76 6.64 13.63 13.00
N GLN A 77 7.61 12.94 12.43
CA GLN A 77 7.45 11.73 11.63
C GLN A 77 7.94 10.53 12.42
N ILE A 78 7.07 9.55 12.62
CA ILE A 78 7.40 8.26 13.23
C ILE A 78 7.27 7.20 12.16
N LEU A 79 8.40 6.64 11.76
CA LEU A 79 8.55 5.68 10.67
C LEU A 79 8.99 4.32 11.21
N CYS A 80 8.50 3.24 10.62
CA CYS A 80 8.91 1.87 10.91
C CYS A 80 9.58 1.27 9.67
N TYR A 81 10.76 0.68 9.84
CA TYR A 81 11.51 0.06 8.74
C TYR A 81 10.69 -0.94 7.91
N ASN A 82 9.84 -1.75 8.57
CA ASN A 82 9.04 -2.77 7.90
C ASN A 82 7.85 -2.19 7.10
N LYS A 83 7.42 -0.96 7.36
CA LYS A 83 6.21 -0.36 6.73
C LYS A 83 6.55 0.81 5.81
N ASP A 84 7.46 1.66 6.25
CA ASP A 84 7.69 2.99 5.67
C ASP A 84 9.00 3.04 4.88
N ALA A 85 9.38 1.93 4.23
CA ALA A 85 10.65 1.80 3.51
C ALA A 85 10.82 2.88 2.44
N LYS A 86 9.78 3.16 1.64
CA LYS A 86 9.81 4.23 0.61
C LYS A 86 10.20 5.58 1.21
N GLU A 87 9.56 5.96 2.31
CA GLU A 87 9.84 7.23 3.02
C GLU A 87 11.26 7.24 3.59
N ILE A 88 11.71 6.13 4.19
CA ILE A 88 13.05 6.00 4.79
C ILE A 88 14.14 6.10 3.72
N TYR A 89 13.96 5.41 2.60
CA TYR A 89 14.91 5.38 1.48
C TYR A 89 14.78 6.57 0.52
N TYR A 90 13.79 7.45 0.74
CA TYR A 90 13.45 8.54 -0.17
C TYR A 90 13.18 8.05 -1.60
N ASP A 91 12.61 6.86 -1.72
CA ASP A 91 12.15 6.27 -2.98
C ASP A 91 10.74 6.76 -3.25
N VAL A 92 10.66 8.06 -3.55
CA VAL A 92 9.43 8.72 -3.99
C VAL A 92 9.26 8.45 -5.47
N ASP A 93 8.12 7.87 -5.83
CA ASP A 93 7.70 7.74 -7.22
C ASP A 93 7.79 9.14 -7.86
N PRO A 94 8.40 9.27 -9.06
CA PRO A 94 8.56 10.56 -9.69
C PRO A 94 7.20 11.23 -9.77
N ILE A 95 7.12 12.42 -9.19
CA ILE A 95 5.96 13.30 -9.34
C ILE A 95 5.84 13.50 -10.84
N GLU A 96 4.75 13.02 -11.44
CA GLU A 96 4.40 13.43 -12.80
C GLU A 96 4.26 14.95 -12.74
N ASP A 97 5.29 15.67 -13.16
CA ASP A 97 5.19 17.09 -13.46
C ASP A 97 4.03 17.21 -14.44
N GLU A 98 2.93 17.77 -13.95
CA GLU A 98 1.79 18.16 -14.77
C GLU A 98 2.34 18.95 -15.96
N PRO A 99 2.04 18.56 -17.21
CA PRO A 99 2.79 19.05 -18.36
C PRO A 99 2.68 20.57 -18.39
N GLU A 100 3.82 21.22 -18.17
CA GLU A 100 4.01 22.64 -18.41
C GLU A 100 3.50 22.90 -19.83
N THR A 101 2.48 23.76 -19.92
CA THR A 101 1.80 24.08 -21.18
C THR A 101 2.84 24.55 -22.19
N PRO A 102 2.96 23.93 -23.39
CA PRO A 102 3.96 24.38 -24.34
C PRO A 102 3.63 25.79 -24.83
N GLU A 103 4.57 26.72 -24.62
CA GLU A 103 4.55 28.04 -25.23
C GLU A 103 4.52 27.94 -26.78
N PRO A 104 3.81 28.85 -27.47
CA PRO A 104 3.61 28.74 -28.90
C PRO A 104 4.87 29.18 -29.65
N SER A 105 5.53 28.25 -30.34
CA SER A 105 6.54 28.60 -31.34
C SER A 105 5.87 28.92 -32.68
N ALA A 106 6.27 30.06 -33.23
CA ALA A 106 5.69 30.72 -34.39
C ALA A 106 5.92 30.01 -35.73
N ASP A 107 4.84 30.05 -36.51
CA ASP A 107 4.69 30.20 -37.97
C ASP A 107 5.92 29.99 -38.89
N SER A 108 5.77 29.07 -39.84
CA SER A 108 6.36 29.16 -41.18
C SER A 108 5.49 28.35 -42.15
N GLY A 109 4.80 29.09 -43.02
CA GLY A 109 3.78 28.56 -43.91
C GLY A 109 4.28 27.84 -45.17
N SER A 110 3.34 27.18 -45.84
CA SER A 110 3.27 27.12 -47.30
C SER A 110 1.84 26.75 -47.75
N ALA A 111 1.36 27.50 -48.72
CA ALA A 111 0.01 27.49 -49.27
C ALA A 111 -0.28 26.33 -50.23
N ALA A 112 -1.54 25.86 -50.27
CA ALA A 112 -2.44 26.02 -51.42
C ALA A 112 -3.82 25.35 -51.13
N PRO A 113 -4.95 25.93 -51.59
CA PRO A 113 -6.29 25.51 -51.21
C PRO A 113 -6.93 24.60 -52.26
N THR A 114 -7.87 23.72 -51.87
CA THR A 114 -8.91 23.22 -52.79
C THR A 114 -10.19 22.83 -52.04
N ALA A 115 -11.22 23.62 -52.31
CA ALA A 115 -12.66 23.36 -52.45
C ALA A 115 -13.45 22.51 -51.41
N ALA A 116 -14.45 23.19 -50.84
CA ALA A 116 -15.61 22.62 -50.16
C ALA A 116 -16.67 22.09 -51.15
N ALA A 117 -17.38 21.03 -50.77
CA ALA A 117 -18.75 20.76 -51.22
C ALA A 117 -19.52 19.93 -50.17
N ALA A 118 -20.81 20.26 -50.08
CA ALA A 118 -21.76 20.03 -48.99
C ALA A 118 -22.38 18.60 -48.96
N PRO A 119 -23.26 18.28 -47.99
CA PRO A 119 -23.60 16.92 -47.56
C PRO A 119 -24.62 16.27 -48.51
N THR A 120 -24.61 14.93 -48.58
CA THR A 120 -25.64 14.18 -49.31
C THR A 120 -26.19 13.04 -48.45
N ALA A 121 -27.50 13.15 -48.21
CA ALA A 121 -28.52 12.16 -47.86
C ALA A 121 -28.10 10.82 -47.24
N ALA A 122 -28.59 10.61 -46.02
CA ALA A 122 -28.77 9.28 -45.42
C ALA A 122 -29.75 8.43 -46.26
N PRO A 123 -29.41 7.16 -46.55
CA PRO A 123 -30.41 6.13 -46.78
C PRO A 123 -30.68 5.39 -45.47
N VAL A 124 -31.97 5.35 -45.17
CA VAL A 124 -32.72 4.44 -44.31
C VAL A 124 -32.02 3.17 -43.83
N ALA A 125 -32.20 2.89 -42.53
CA ALA A 125 -31.79 1.68 -41.85
C ALA A 125 -32.29 0.42 -42.56
N SER A 126 -31.38 -0.36 -43.10
CA SER A 126 -31.55 -1.80 -43.26
C SER A 126 -31.28 -2.46 -41.92
N ALA A 127 -32.23 -3.26 -41.43
CA ALA A 127 -32.08 -4.11 -40.25
C ALA A 127 -30.73 -4.83 -40.26
N PRO A 128 -30.03 -5.00 -39.11
CA PRO A 128 -28.79 -5.75 -39.08
C PRO A 128 -29.11 -7.21 -39.41
N SER A 129 -28.93 -7.57 -40.69
CA SER A 129 -28.65 -8.94 -41.08
C SER A 129 -27.44 -9.36 -40.26
N ALA A 130 -27.52 -10.53 -39.63
CA ALA A 130 -26.44 -11.12 -38.87
C ALA A 130 -25.19 -11.19 -39.76
N GLY A 131 -24.33 -10.19 -39.63
CA GLY A 131 -22.98 -10.21 -40.19
C GLY A 131 -22.21 -11.37 -39.58
N PRO A 132 -21.05 -11.74 -40.17
CA PRO A 132 -20.20 -12.79 -39.61
C PRO A 132 -19.97 -12.47 -38.13
N ALA A 133 -20.29 -13.42 -37.24
CA ALA A 133 -20.08 -13.26 -35.81
C ALA A 133 -18.66 -12.74 -35.59
N ALA A 134 -18.52 -11.64 -34.86
CA ALA A 134 -17.20 -11.12 -34.47
C ALA A 134 -16.38 -12.29 -33.93
N MET A 135 -15.11 -12.42 -34.36
CA MET A 135 -14.23 -13.47 -33.82
C MET A 135 -14.19 -13.30 -32.30
N VAL A 136 -14.84 -14.23 -31.60
CA VAL A 136 -14.83 -14.28 -30.15
C VAL A 136 -13.45 -14.78 -29.75
N GLU A 137 -12.76 -14.02 -28.91
CA GLU A 137 -11.45 -14.40 -28.41
C GLU A 137 -11.58 -15.63 -27.51
N ASP A 138 -10.82 -16.67 -27.84
CA ASP A 138 -10.81 -17.91 -27.06
C ASP A 138 -10.09 -17.66 -25.74
N ALA A 139 -10.74 -18.02 -24.63
CA ALA A 139 -10.21 -17.85 -23.29
C ALA A 139 -10.20 -19.21 -22.57
N PRO A 140 -9.08 -19.60 -21.93
CA PRO A 140 -9.03 -20.84 -21.18
C PRO A 140 -9.98 -20.78 -19.98
N VAL A 141 -10.59 -21.90 -19.64
CA VAL A 141 -11.51 -22.00 -18.50
C VAL A 141 -10.75 -21.73 -17.20
N SER A 142 -11.26 -20.81 -16.37
CA SER A 142 -10.63 -20.48 -15.09
C SER A 142 -10.80 -21.60 -14.07
N ALA A 143 -9.82 -21.75 -13.16
CA ALA A 143 -9.93 -22.72 -12.07
C ALA A 143 -11.16 -22.46 -11.18
N THR A 144 -11.54 -21.20 -11.01
CA THR A 144 -12.74 -20.78 -10.28
C THR A 144 -14.01 -21.34 -10.93
N ASP A 145 -14.14 -21.28 -12.26
CA ASP A 145 -15.31 -21.78 -12.99
C ASP A 145 -15.39 -23.30 -12.95
N ILE A 146 -14.25 -24.00 -13.01
CA ILE A 146 -14.18 -25.46 -12.89
C ILE A 146 -14.67 -25.89 -11.51
N VAL A 147 -14.12 -25.31 -10.44
CA VAL A 147 -14.49 -25.67 -9.06
C VAL A 147 -15.96 -25.34 -8.79
N ARG A 148 -16.44 -24.17 -9.23
CA ARG A 148 -17.82 -23.74 -9.02
C ARG A 148 -18.81 -24.65 -9.73
N THR A 149 -18.51 -25.04 -10.98
CA THR A 149 -19.33 -25.97 -11.76
C THR A 149 -19.38 -27.37 -11.14
N LEU A 150 -18.25 -27.91 -10.68
CA LEU A 150 -18.19 -29.22 -10.01
C LEU A 150 -18.97 -29.23 -8.69
N VAL A 151 -18.84 -28.17 -7.89
CA VAL A 151 -19.59 -28.02 -6.62
C VAL A 151 -21.09 -27.86 -6.88
N ALA A 152 -21.48 -27.03 -7.86
CA ALA A 152 -22.87 -26.86 -8.26
C ALA A 152 -23.50 -28.18 -8.72
N GLN A 153 -22.77 -28.94 -9.54
CA GLN A 153 -23.18 -30.26 -10.01
C GLN A 153 -23.35 -31.25 -8.85
N LYS A 154 -22.41 -31.28 -7.90
CA LYS A 154 -22.47 -32.19 -6.75
C LYS A 154 -23.59 -31.84 -5.77
N LEU A 155 -23.89 -30.56 -5.58
CA LEU A 155 -24.95 -30.07 -4.69
C LEU A 155 -26.32 -29.97 -5.37
N LYS A 156 -26.41 -30.26 -6.68
CA LYS A 156 -27.62 -30.13 -7.49
C LYS A 156 -28.26 -28.73 -7.37
N LYS A 157 -27.42 -27.70 -7.32
CA LYS A 157 -27.81 -26.28 -7.23
C LYS A 157 -27.40 -25.54 -8.50
N GLY A 158 -28.02 -24.39 -8.78
CA GLY A 158 -27.61 -23.54 -9.90
C GLY A 158 -26.20 -22.99 -9.66
N LEU A 159 -25.48 -22.67 -10.74
CA LEU A 159 -24.14 -22.07 -10.64
C LEU A 159 -24.18 -20.76 -9.83
N THR A 160 -25.26 -19.99 -9.97
CA THR A 160 -25.55 -18.76 -9.21
C THR A 160 -25.68 -18.98 -7.72
N ASP A 161 -26.10 -20.17 -7.28
CA ASP A 161 -26.35 -20.50 -5.86
C ASP A 161 -25.07 -20.94 -5.14
N ILE A 162 -23.95 -21.06 -5.85
CA ILE A 162 -22.63 -21.36 -5.30
C ILE A 162 -21.79 -20.07 -5.23
N PRO A 163 -21.74 -19.39 -4.07
CA PRO A 163 -20.94 -18.20 -3.89
C PRO A 163 -19.45 -18.53 -3.73
N VAL A 164 -18.57 -17.77 -4.39
CA VAL A 164 -17.11 -17.99 -4.42
C VAL A 164 -16.39 -17.68 -3.11
N ASN A 165 -17.06 -16.99 -2.18
CA ASN A 165 -16.50 -16.59 -0.89
C ASN A 165 -16.91 -17.51 0.27
N LYS A 166 -17.66 -18.60 0.01
CA LYS A 166 -18.04 -19.58 1.04
C LYS A 166 -17.22 -20.85 0.89
N ALA A 167 -16.84 -21.44 2.02
CA ALA A 167 -16.19 -22.74 2.03
C ALA A 167 -17.19 -23.85 1.68
N ILE A 168 -16.71 -24.92 1.05
CA ILE A 168 -17.52 -26.09 0.68
C ILE A 168 -18.23 -26.69 1.91
N LYS A 169 -17.57 -26.67 3.08
CA LYS A 169 -18.14 -27.12 4.37
C LYS A 169 -19.45 -26.41 4.72
N ASP A 170 -19.54 -25.10 4.45
CA ASP A 170 -20.72 -24.31 4.75
C ASP A 170 -21.84 -24.58 3.73
N LEU A 171 -21.48 -24.98 2.51
CA LEU A 171 -22.42 -25.28 1.43
C LEU A 171 -23.09 -26.66 1.59
N VAL A 172 -22.44 -27.60 2.27
CA VAL A 172 -22.91 -29.00 2.46
C VAL A 172 -23.66 -29.22 3.78
N GLY A 173 -23.78 -28.20 4.64
CA GLY A 173 -24.63 -28.25 5.85
C GLY A 173 -24.26 -29.33 6.87
N GLY A 174 -23.01 -29.82 6.86
CA GLY A 174 -22.55 -30.89 7.75
C GLY A 174 -22.65 -32.31 7.17
N GLU A 175 -23.20 -32.48 5.97
CA GLU A 175 -23.14 -33.75 5.25
C GLU A 175 -21.79 -33.90 4.53
N SER A 176 -21.14 -35.06 4.66
CA SER A 176 -19.94 -35.34 3.88
C SER A 176 -20.32 -35.43 2.40
N ILE A 177 -19.55 -34.79 1.51
CA ILE A 177 -19.74 -34.85 0.05
C ILE A 177 -19.74 -36.28 -0.49
N GLY A 178 -19.11 -37.22 0.21
CA GLY A 178 -19.17 -38.65 -0.12
C GLY A 178 -20.56 -39.28 0.08
N ASN A 179 -21.40 -38.72 0.96
CA ASN A 179 -22.71 -39.27 1.33
C ASN A 179 -23.90 -38.61 0.60
N ILE A 180 -23.69 -37.55 -0.20
CA ILE A 180 -24.76 -36.87 -0.98
C ILE A 180 -25.15 -37.69 -2.23
N SER A 181 -25.08 -39.02 -2.14
CA SER A 181 -25.49 -39.96 -3.19
C SER A 181 -26.49 -40.94 -2.60
N HIS A 182 -27.76 -40.54 -2.61
CA HIS A 182 -28.91 -41.31 -3.08
C HIS A 182 -30.04 -40.33 -3.45
#